data_AF-Q58AP7-F1
#
_entry.id   AF-Q58AP7-F1
#
_cell.length_a   1.000
_cell.length_b   1.000
_cell.length_c   1.000
_cell.angle_alpha   90.00
_cell.angle_beta   90.00
_cell.angle_gamma   90.00
#
_symmetry.space_group_name_H-M   'P 1'
#
loop_
_entity.id
_entity.type
_entity.pdbx_description
1 polymer ?
#
loop_
_entity_poly.entity_id
_entity_poly.type
_entity_poly.pdbx_seq_one_letter_code
_entity_poly.pdbx_strand_id
1 'polypeptide(L)'
;MSHFSKAVDRRSRRAMTEFLSSHFRYHTAGSHNRSTSYAHCIKVDRLGLNREQTDAAYDMLAAETYWDRIDDPIREFTHSMHGMYTIGTNGRSGGYLVLYRSEYKSTEHLSFCRSCGQRNFRRVAPTLDGAEGIIGAEILRNGGLWHDDVYLGQSAIQAIALSDTEKLAMVSKLKPLLKDCSADNRCGVCSATGDRGRVNYEKSPVTLSHWPMRPIDQDADFSDMSMDELRSRVDVVTAFDAACDEIRENFIELLSDFAPVERTIMVPKTVTVLERRAA
;
A
#
# COMPACT_ATOMS: atom_id res chain seq x y z
N MET A 1 28.92 1.77 -6.69
CA MET A 1 29.70 3.03 -6.57
C MET A 1 28.70 4.19 -6.45
N SER A 2 29.00 5.29 -5.74
CA SER A 2 28.04 6.39 -5.60
C SER A 2 27.92 7.20 -6.90
N HIS A 3 26.76 7.16 -7.55
CA HIS A 3 26.46 7.96 -8.74
C HIS A 3 25.62 9.19 -8.38
N PHE A 4 24.65 9.03 -7.49
CA PHE A 4 23.76 10.08 -7.00
C PHE A 4 24.17 10.59 -5.62
N SER A 5 24.53 9.68 -4.70
CA SER A 5 24.84 10.01 -3.31
C SER A 5 26.05 10.91 -3.14
N LYS A 6 25.96 11.84 -2.19
CA LYS A 6 27.04 12.77 -1.84
C LYS A 6 27.31 12.75 -0.33
N ALA A 7 28.58 12.86 0.04
CA ALA A 7 28.96 13.08 1.43
C ALA A 7 28.65 14.53 1.83
N VAL A 8 27.90 14.71 2.92
CA VAL A 8 27.50 16.03 3.44
C VAL A 8 27.98 16.19 4.88
N ASP A 9 28.61 17.33 5.19
CA ASP A 9 29.02 17.66 6.56
C ASP A 9 27.81 18.11 7.41
N ARG A 10 27.38 17.22 8.32
CA ARG A 10 26.24 17.40 9.23
C ARG A 10 26.52 18.35 10.41
N ARG A 11 27.74 18.88 10.51
CA ARG A 11 28.14 19.88 11.53
C ARG A 11 28.06 21.30 10.99
N SER A 12 28.10 21.46 9.67
CA SER A 12 28.08 22.75 8.99
C SER A 12 26.67 23.06 8.47
N ARG A 13 26.01 24.06 9.08
CA ARG A 13 24.72 24.58 8.57
C ARG A 13 24.81 24.93 7.09
N ARG A 14 25.87 25.65 6.70
CA ARG A 14 26.11 26.05 5.31
C ARG A 14 26.14 24.86 4.37
N ALA A 15 26.87 23.80 4.72
CA ALA A 15 26.96 22.60 3.88
C ALA A 15 25.61 21.89 3.74
N MET A 16 24.83 21.78 4.83
CA MET A 16 23.50 21.17 4.80
C MET A 16 22.51 21.99 3.97
N THR A 17 22.45 23.31 4.18
CA THR A 17 21.58 24.20 3.41
C THR A 17 21.95 24.22 1.92
N GLU A 18 23.24 24.28 1.60
CA GLU A 18 23.72 24.25 0.21
C GLU A 18 23.36 22.92 -0.46
N PHE A 19 23.55 21.79 0.22
CA PHE A 19 23.12 20.48 -0.27
C PHE A 19 21.62 20.43 -0.57
N LEU A 20 20.78 20.84 0.38
CA LEU A 20 19.31 20.78 0.22
C LEU A 20 18.77 21.74 -0.84
N SER A 21 19.33 22.95 -0.94
CA SER A 21 18.86 23.98 -1.89
C SER A 21 19.36 23.77 -3.32
N SER A 22 20.57 23.22 -3.49
CA SER A 22 21.16 22.96 -4.81
C SER A 22 20.82 21.58 -5.38
N HIS A 23 20.19 20.70 -4.60
CA HIS A 23 19.79 19.39 -5.08
C HIS A 23 18.84 19.50 -6.27
N PHE A 24 19.02 18.65 -7.29
CA PHE A 24 18.13 18.64 -8.45
C PHE A 24 16.68 18.35 -8.04
N ARG A 25 15.74 19.02 -8.72
CA ARG A 25 14.31 18.92 -8.44
C ARG A 25 13.53 18.70 -9.73
N TYR A 26 12.51 17.85 -9.67
CA TYR A 26 11.62 17.58 -10.81
C TYR A 26 10.24 18.18 -10.58
N HIS A 27 9.61 18.68 -11.65
CA HIS A 27 8.23 19.19 -11.62
C HIS A 27 7.25 18.02 -11.58
N THR A 28 6.61 17.79 -10.44
CA THR A 28 5.77 16.61 -10.22
C THR A 28 4.34 16.76 -10.71
N ALA A 29 3.97 17.93 -11.22
CA ALA A 29 2.70 18.15 -11.90
C ALA A 29 2.78 19.19 -13.02
N GLY A 30 1.68 19.33 -13.76
CA GLY A 30 1.56 20.23 -14.90
C GLY A 30 1.70 21.71 -14.54
N SER A 31 1.64 22.57 -15.56
CA SER A 31 1.88 24.02 -15.49
C SER A 31 1.09 24.77 -14.39
N HIS A 32 -0.02 24.20 -13.93
CA HIS A 32 -0.97 24.84 -13.02
C HIS A 32 -0.60 24.76 -11.53
N ASN A 33 0.22 23.80 -11.07
CA ASN A 33 0.59 23.71 -9.64
C ASN A 33 2.10 23.82 -9.36
N ARG A 34 2.94 23.83 -10.43
CA ARG A 34 4.41 23.97 -10.43
C ARG A 34 5.13 23.24 -9.29
N SER A 35 4.56 22.17 -8.76
CA SER A 35 5.06 21.51 -7.56
C SER A 35 6.37 20.81 -7.88
N THR A 36 7.36 20.95 -7.01
CA THR A 36 8.66 20.29 -7.17
C THR A 36 9.04 19.44 -5.99
N SER A 37 9.81 18.39 -6.24
CA SER A 37 10.45 17.58 -5.20
C SER A 37 11.85 17.15 -5.62
N TYR A 38 12.65 16.69 -4.66
CA TYR A 38 13.96 16.09 -4.88
C TYR A 38 13.86 14.94 -5.88
N ALA A 39 14.78 14.92 -6.84
CA ALA A 39 14.73 13.95 -7.92
C ALA A 39 16.11 13.60 -8.46
N HIS A 40 16.18 12.47 -9.17
CA HIS A 40 17.32 12.05 -9.98
C HIS A 40 16.87 11.67 -11.38
N CYS A 41 17.65 12.05 -12.39
CA CYS A 41 17.40 11.69 -13.78
C CYS A 41 17.95 10.28 -14.01
N ILE A 42 17.06 9.35 -14.40
CA ILE A 42 17.40 7.95 -14.66
C ILE A 42 17.28 7.57 -16.14
N LYS A 43 17.30 8.57 -17.03
CA LYS A 43 17.40 8.29 -18.47
C LYS A 43 18.71 7.55 -18.76
N VAL A 44 18.68 6.57 -19.67
CA VAL A 44 19.79 5.68 -19.99
C VAL A 44 21.10 6.46 -20.25
N ASP A 45 21.03 7.57 -21.00
CA ASP A 45 22.17 8.44 -21.31
C ASP A 45 22.77 9.19 -20.11
N ARG A 46 22.12 9.12 -18.93
CA ARG A 46 22.49 9.84 -17.69
C ARG A 46 22.88 8.91 -16.54
N LEU A 47 22.84 7.60 -16.73
CA LEU A 47 23.15 6.60 -15.70
C LEU A 47 24.64 6.24 -15.60
N GLY A 48 25.49 6.84 -16.44
CA GLY A 48 26.93 6.57 -16.44
C GLY A 48 27.27 5.15 -16.93
N LEU A 49 26.42 4.58 -17.79
CA LEU A 49 26.61 3.25 -18.37
C LEU A 49 27.72 3.27 -19.42
N ASN A 50 28.43 2.15 -19.56
CA ASN A 50 29.31 1.94 -20.71
C ASN A 50 28.48 1.65 -21.98
N ARG A 51 29.13 1.53 -23.14
CA ARG A 51 28.44 1.32 -24.42
C ARG A 51 27.61 0.04 -24.45
N GLU A 52 28.20 -1.07 -24.00
CA GLU A 52 27.53 -2.38 -23.99
C GLU A 52 26.31 -2.38 -23.05
N GLN A 53 26.46 -1.80 -21.86
CA GLN A 53 25.36 -1.59 -20.91
C GLN A 53 24.29 -0.66 -21.47
N THR A 54 24.67 0.37 -22.22
CA THR A 54 23.71 1.30 -22.84
C THR A 54 22.84 0.59 -23.87
N ASP A 55 23.46 -0.23 -24.72
CA ASP A 55 22.72 -1.01 -25.73
C ASP A 55 21.78 -2.02 -25.03
N ALA A 56 22.28 -2.78 -24.05
CA ALA A 56 21.47 -3.70 -23.26
C ALA A 56 20.34 -3.00 -22.50
N ALA A 57 20.56 -1.79 -21.99
CA ALA A 57 19.54 -1.01 -21.29
C ALA A 57 18.38 -0.65 -22.20
N TYR A 58 18.64 -0.25 -23.45
CA TYR A 58 17.57 0.06 -24.40
C TYR A 58 16.72 -1.17 -24.72
N ASP A 59 17.34 -2.34 -24.86
CA ASP A 59 16.61 -3.60 -25.04
C ASP A 59 15.76 -3.90 -23.81
N MET A 60 16.33 -3.78 -22.60
CA MET A 60 15.66 -4.10 -21.33
C MET A 60 14.41 -3.25 -21.08
N LEU A 61 14.40 -1.99 -21.52
CA LEU A 61 13.22 -1.11 -21.39
C LEU A 61 11.97 -1.63 -22.12
N ALA A 62 12.12 -2.58 -23.05
CA ALA A 62 10.98 -3.24 -23.70
C ALA A 62 10.34 -4.34 -22.85
N ALA A 63 11.02 -4.85 -21.82
CA ALA A 63 10.48 -5.87 -20.94
C ALA A 63 9.54 -5.26 -19.90
N GLU A 64 8.24 -5.57 -19.93
CA GLU A 64 7.27 -4.94 -19.01
C GLU A 64 7.57 -5.16 -17.51
N THR A 65 8.31 -6.22 -17.17
CA THR A 65 8.53 -6.67 -15.78
C THR A 65 9.92 -6.36 -15.23
N TYR A 66 10.75 -5.58 -15.92
CA TYR A 66 12.12 -5.30 -15.43
C TYR A 66 12.10 -4.53 -14.10
N TRP A 67 11.10 -3.66 -13.91
CA TRP A 67 10.96 -2.86 -12.69
C TRP A 67 10.75 -3.73 -11.44
N ASP A 68 9.99 -4.82 -11.54
CA ASP A 68 9.73 -5.77 -10.43
C ASP A 68 11.02 -6.45 -9.91
N ARG A 69 12.15 -6.31 -10.62
CA ARG A 69 13.45 -6.86 -10.23
C ARG A 69 14.36 -5.85 -9.54
N ILE A 70 14.03 -4.56 -9.61
CA ILE A 70 14.91 -3.48 -9.17
C ILE A 70 14.24 -2.50 -8.20
N ASP A 71 12.97 -2.72 -7.84
CA ASP A 71 12.19 -1.81 -6.97
C ASP A 71 12.34 -2.08 -5.46
N ASP A 72 12.99 -3.18 -5.06
CA ASP A 72 13.24 -3.51 -3.65
C ASP A 72 13.82 -2.35 -2.81
N PRO A 73 14.79 -1.55 -3.31
CA PRO A 73 15.31 -0.40 -2.55
C PRO A 73 14.25 0.67 -2.26
N ILE A 74 13.20 0.80 -3.11
CA ILE A 74 12.07 1.71 -2.84
C ILE A 74 11.31 1.24 -1.59
N ARG A 75 11.11 -0.08 -1.46
CA ARG A 75 10.40 -0.68 -0.32
C ARG A 75 11.20 -0.51 0.96
N GLU A 76 12.51 -0.76 0.93
CA GLU A 76 13.39 -0.61 2.09
C GLU A 76 13.52 0.87 2.52
N PHE A 77 13.68 1.78 1.55
CA PHE A 77 13.63 3.22 1.82
C PHE A 77 12.31 3.63 2.48
N THR A 78 11.18 3.18 1.94
CA THR A 78 9.86 3.52 2.49
C THR A 78 9.69 2.98 3.92
N HIS A 79 10.18 1.77 4.18
CA HIS A 79 10.11 1.15 5.50
C HIS A 79 11.00 1.86 6.53
N SER A 80 12.26 2.15 6.18
CA SER A 80 13.20 2.90 7.02
C SER A 80 12.72 4.33 7.32
N MET A 81 11.94 4.93 6.43
CA MET A 81 11.28 6.23 6.61
C MET A 81 9.92 6.13 7.33
N HIS A 82 9.58 4.97 7.90
CA HIS A 82 8.31 4.70 8.60
C HIS A 82 7.07 5.04 7.76
N GLY A 83 7.19 4.94 6.43
CA GLY A 83 6.13 5.24 5.48
C GLY A 83 5.88 6.74 5.24
N MET A 84 6.63 7.65 5.88
CA MET A 84 6.46 9.11 5.68
C MET A 84 6.92 9.57 4.30
N TYR A 85 7.87 8.84 3.71
CA TYR A 85 8.41 9.10 2.39
C TYR A 85 8.51 7.82 1.58
N THR A 86 8.41 7.97 0.27
CA THR A 86 8.62 6.89 -0.70
C THR A 86 9.22 7.46 -1.99
N ILE A 87 9.58 6.58 -2.92
CA ILE A 87 10.15 6.96 -4.22
C ILE A 87 9.15 6.56 -5.30
N GLY A 88 8.93 7.45 -6.27
CA GLY A 88 8.13 7.12 -7.45
C GLY A 88 8.76 7.62 -8.74
N THR A 89 8.34 7.04 -9.86
CA THR A 89 8.78 7.44 -11.20
C THR A 89 7.94 8.59 -11.75
N ASN A 90 8.56 9.61 -12.34
CA ASN A 90 7.84 10.71 -12.98
C ASN A 90 8.48 11.14 -14.32
N GLY A 91 7.77 11.98 -15.05
CA GLY A 91 8.14 12.51 -16.35
C GLY A 91 7.81 11.62 -17.53
N ARG A 92 8.06 12.13 -18.74
CA ARG A 92 7.83 11.38 -19.98
C ARG A 92 8.67 10.10 -19.93
N SER A 93 7.99 8.97 -20.10
CA SER A 93 8.58 7.62 -20.02
C SER A 93 9.17 7.26 -18.64
N GLY A 94 8.79 7.95 -17.56
CA GLY A 94 9.26 7.62 -16.21
C GLY A 94 10.74 7.90 -15.95
N GLY A 95 11.37 8.80 -16.71
CA GLY A 95 12.82 9.04 -16.68
C GLY A 95 13.38 9.73 -15.43
N TYR A 96 12.60 9.85 -14.35
CA TYR A 96 13.03 10.44 -13.08
C TYR A 96 12.56 9.63 -11.90
N LEU A 97 13.45 9.37 -10.95
CA LEU A 97 13.08 8.96 -9.59
C LEU A 97 12.85 10.21 -8.75
N VAL A 98 11.74 10.25 -8.03
CA VAL A 98 11.31 11.44 -7.29
C VAL A 98 10.89 11.05 -5.88
N LEU A 99 11.37 11.80 -4.90
CA LEU A 99 10.99 11.66 -3.50
C LEU A 99 9.55 12.15 -3.30
N TYR A 100 8.66 11.30 -2.78
CA TYR A 100 7.27 11.62 -2.48
C TYR A 100 6.99 11.56 -1.00
N ARG A 101 6.04 12.39 -0.55
CA ARG A 101 5.38 12.17 0.74
C ARG A 101 4.45 10.99 0.62
N SER A 102 4.42 10.19 1.67
CA SER A 102 3.52 9.05 1.79
C SER A 102 3.04 8.87 3.22
N GLU A 103 2.05 7.99 3.37
CA GLU A 103 1.62 7.48 4.66
C GLU A 103 1.02 6.08 4.50
N TYR A 104 1.18 5.24 5.51
CA TYR A 104 0.43 4.00 5.59
C TYR A 104 -0.99 4.28 6.04
N LYS A 105 -1.97 3.92 5.20
CA LYS A 105 -3.39 4.00 5.53
C LYS A 105 -3.93 2.62 5.82
N SER A 106 -4.75 2.52 6.86
CA SER A 106 -5.61 1.35 7.05
C SER A 106 -6.43 1.13 5.78
N THR A 107 -6.49 -0.11 5.33
CA THR A 107 -7.40 -0.49 4.24
C THR A 107 -8.82 -0.74 4.75
N GLU A 108 -9.06 -0.59 6.06
CA GLU A 108 -10.34 -0.82 6.75
C GLU A 108 -10.87 -2.26 6.70
N HIS A 109 -10.18 -3.17 5.99
CA HIS A 109 -10.54 -4.58 5.96
C HIS A 109 -10.24 -5.23 7.30
N LEU A 110 -11.21 -6.02 7.79
CA LEU A 110 -11.16 -6.66 9.11
C LEU A 110 -11.00 -8.18 9.03
N SER A 111 -11.31 -8.79 7.88
CA SER A 111 -11.11 -10.22 7.65
C SER A 111 -10.72 -10.52 6.19
N PHE A 112 -10.21 -11.72 5.96
CA PHE A 112 -9.92 -12.24 4.62
C PHE A 112 -10.24 -13.72 4.49
N CYS A 113 -10.53 -14.17 3.28
CA CYS A 113 -10.80 -15.57 2.98
C CYS A 113 -9.50 -16.37 2.87
N ARG A 114 -9.39 -17.46 3.62
CA ARG A 114 -8.24 -18.37 3.56
C ARG A 114 -8.13 -19.15 2.24
N SER A 115 -9.24 -19.29 1.51
CA SER A 115 -9.26 -20.05 0.24
C SER A 115 -8.92 -19.23 -1.00
N CYS A 116 -9.39 -17.99 -1.10
CA CYS A 116 -9.21 -17.16 -2.30
C CYS A 116 -8.57 -15.79 -2.04
N GLY A 117 -8.20 -15.47 -0.80
CA GLY A 117 -7.59 -14.19 -0.44
C GLY A 117 -8.54 -12.99 -0.41
N GLN A 118 -9.82 -13.18 -0.78
CA GLN A 118 -10.80 -12.08 -0.79
C GLN A 118 -10.88 -11.38 0.58
N ARG A 119 -10.62 -10.08 0.59
CA ARG A 119 -10.70 -9.22 1.78
C ARG A 119 -12.14 -8.76 2.06
N ASN A 120 -12.44 -8.42 3.30
CA ASN A 120 -13.76 -7.98 3.74
C ASN A 120 -13.70 -6.92 4.86
N PHE A 121 -14.63 -5.97 4.84
CA PHE A 121 -14.76 -4.89 5.84
C PHE A 121 -15.44 -5.32 7.15
N ARG A 122 -15.99 -6.55 7.22
CA ARG A 122 -16.57 -7.10 8.44
C ARG A 122 -15.68 -8.16 9.08
N ARG A 123 -15.73 -8.24 10.40
CA ARG A 123 -15.16 -9.36 11.16
C ARG A 123 -16.02 -10.61 11.02
N VAL A 124 -15.41 -11.76 11.25
CA VAL A 124 -16.09 -12.98 11.65
C VAL A 124 -16.39 -12.86 13.14
N ALA A 125 -17.65 -13.05 13.52
CA ALA A 125 -18.06 -13.03 14.93
C ALA A 125 -17.27 -14.09 15.74
N PRO A 126 -16.96 -13.82 17.02
CA PRO A 126 -16.41 -14.84 17.91
C PRO A 126 -17.40 -16.00 18.05
N THR A 127 -16.88 -17.17 18.44
CA THR A 127 -17.75 -18.28 18.83
C THR A 127 -18.41 -17.93 20.15
N LEU A 128 -19.75 -17.99 20.18
CA LEU A 128 -20.58 -17.71 21.35
C LEU A 128 -21.47 -18.93 21.60
N ASP A 129 -21.53 -19.36 22.85
CA ASP A 129 -22.26 -20.56 23.25
C ASP A 129 -23.46 -20.23 24.16
N GLY A 130 -24.36 -21.19 24.31
CA GLY A 130 -25.52 -21.07 25.21
C GLY A 130 -26.40 -19.85 24.92
N ALA A 131 -26.81 -19.15 25.98
CA ALA A 131 -27.67 -17.97 25.86
C ALA A 131 -27.01 -16.83 25.05
N GLU A 132 -25.69 -16.62 25.18
CA GLU A 132 -24.97 -15.60 24.42
C GLU A 132 -24.94 -15.91 22.93
N GLY A 133 -24.83 -17.19 22.55
CA GLY A 133 -24.91 -17.63 21.15
C GLY A 133 -26.27 -17.34 20.52
N ILE A 134 -27.36 -17.64 21.24
CA ILE A 134 -28.73 -17.38 20.77
C ILE A 134 -28.98 -15.87 20.62
N ILE A 135 -28.67 -15.09 21.66
CA ILE A 135 -28.84 -13.63 21.63
C ILE A 135 -27.95 -13.00 20.56
N GLY A 136 -26.70 -13.44 20.45
CA GLY A 136 -25.75 -12.96 19.46
C GLY A 136 -26.19 -13.22 18.02
N ALA A 137 -26.80 -14.38 17.75
CA ALA A 137 -27.35 -14.71 16.43
C ALA A 137 -28.50 -13.77 16.04
N GLU A 138 -29.40 -13.43 16.97
CA GLU A 138 -30.47 -12.45 16.74
C GLU A 138 -29.92 -11.04 16.50
N ILE A 139 -28.91 -10.62 17.28
CA ILE A 139 -28.23 -9.33 17.08
C ILE A 139 -27.60 -9.27 15.69
N LEU A 140 -26.88 -10.31 15.26
CA LEU A 140 -26.21 -10.35 13.95
C LEU A 140 -27.20 -10.37 12.79
N ARG A 141 -28.37 -11.01 12.94
CA ARG A 141 -29.40 -11.09 11.89
C ARG A 141 -29.91 -9.71 11.46
N ASN A 142 -30.05 -8.78 12.40
CA ASN A 142 -30.50 -7.41 12.15
C ASN A 142 -29.37 -6.36 12.26
N GLY A 143 -28.12 -6.81 12.42
CA GLY A 143 -26.97 -5.91 12.57
C GLY A 143 -27.00 -5.02 13.82
N GLY A 144 -27.73 -5.41 14.87
CA GLY A 144 -27.75 -4.69 16.15
C GLY A 144 -28.61 -3.42 16.19
N LEU A 145 -29.46 -3.17 15.18
CA LEU A 145 -30.16 -1.89 15.00
C LEU A 145 -31.35 -1.65 15.95
N TRP A 146 -31.98 -2.71 16.47
CA TRP A 146 -33.16 -2.55 17.34
C TRP A 146 -32.80 -1.99 18.72
N HIS A 147 -33.75 -1.35 19.40
CA HIS A 147 -33.62 -1.03 20.83
C HIS A 147 -33.50 -2.32 21.65
N ASP A 148 -32.83 -2.28 22.81
CA ASP A 148 -32.52 -3.48 23.60
C ASP A 148 -33.79 -4.26 23.99
N ASP A 149 -34.86 -3.56 24.38
CA ASP A 149 -36.13 -4.18 24.79
C ASP A 149 -36.84 -4.95 23.66
N VAL A 150 -36.58 -4.59 22.40
CA VAL A 150 -37.18 -5.28 21.23
C VAL A 150 -36.67 -6.71 21.12
N TYR A 151 -35.46 -7.00 21.62
CA TYR A 151 -34.89 -8.34 21.61
C TYR A 151 -35.65 -9.28 22.54
N LEU A 152 -36.23 -8.79 23.65
CA LEU A 152 -37.07 -9.61 24.54
C LEU A 152 -38.35 -10.11 23.87
N GLY A 153 -38.78 -9.45 22.79
CA GLY A 153 -39.91 -9.90 21.97
C GLY A 153 -39.60 -11.02 20.98
N GLN A 154 -38.33 -11.37 20.79
CA GLN A 154 -37.94 -12.41 19.82
C GLN A 154 -38.16 -13.80 20.41
N SER A 155 -38.82 -14.69 19.65
CA SER A 155 -39.17 -16.04 20.11
C SER A 155 -37.95 -16.84 20.59
N ALA A 156 -36.81 -16.71 19.90
CA ALA A 156 -35.56 -17.35 20.28
C ALA A 156 -35.02 -16.86 21.64
N ILE A 157 -35.20 -15.58 21.96
CA ILE A 157 -34.73 -14.97 23.22
C ILE A 157 -35.73 -15.21 24.36
N GLN A 158 -37.03 -15.26 24.06
CA GLN A 158 -38.07 -15.62 25.04
C GLN A 158 -37.88 -17.04 25.57
N ALA A 159 -37.49 -17.97 24.70
CA ALA A 159 -37.26 -19.38 25.06
C ALA A 159 -36.06 -19.60 26.01
N ILE A 160 -35.20 -18.59 26.21
CA ILE A 160 -34.07 -18.68 27.13
C ILE A 160 -34.59 -18.60 28.58
N ALA A 161 -34.24 -19.58 29.40
CA ALA A 161 -34.57 -19.67 30.82
C ALA A 161 -33.72 -18.72 31.68
N LEU A 162 -33.81 -17.42 31.40
CA LEU A 162 -33.17 -16.33 32.14
C LEU A 162 -34.22 -15.22 32.39
N SER A 163 -33.99 -14.40 33.40
CA SER A 163 -34.79 -13.20 33.62
C SER A 163 -34.58 -12.17 32.51
N ASP A 164 -35.56 -11.29 32.31
CA ASP A 164 -35.45 -10.22 31.31
C ASP A 164 -34.28 -9.28 31.59
N THR A 165 -33.98 -9.01 32.87
CA THR A 165 -32.82 -8.22 33.29
C THR A 165 -31.50 -8.86 32.85
N GLU A 166 -31.35 -10.18 33.00
CA GLU A 166 -30.15 -10.90 32.56
C GLU A 166 -30.02 -10.90 31.03
N LYS A 167 -31.13 -11.09 30.32
CA LYS A 167 -31.17 -11.04 28.84
C LYS A 167 -30.75 -9.67 28.32
N LEU A 168 -31.29 -8.59 28.89
CA LEU A 168 -30.92 -7.22 28.51
C LEU A 168 -29.45 -6.91 28.81
N ALA A 169 -28.93 -7.38 29.95
CA ALA A 169 -27.50 -7.24 30.26
C ALA A 169 -26.62 -7.94 29.21
N MET A 170 -27.01 -9.14 28.75
CA MET A 170 -26.32 -9.83 27.65
C MET A 170 -26.44 -9.08 26.32
N VAL A 171 -27.61 -8.57 25.96
CA VAL A 171 -27.81 -7.76 24.73
C VAL A 171 -26.89 -6.55 24.74
N SER A 172 -26.89 -5.80 25.84
CA SER A 172 -26.06 -4.60 26.04
C SER A 172 -24.56 -4.92 25.93
N LYS A 173 -24.13 -6.05 26.49
CA LYS A 173 -22.76 -6.56 26.37
C LYS A 173 -22.40 -6.96 24.93
N LEU A 174 -23.28 -7.69 24.25
CA LEU A 174 -22.97 -8.33 22.95
C LEU A 174 -23.05 -7.37 21.76
N LYS A 175 -23.96 -6.39 21.77
CA LYS A 175 -24.09 -5.41 20.69
C LYS A 175 -22.77 -4.73 20.27
N PRO A 176 -22.01 -4.09 21.17
CA PRO A 176 -20.75 -3.46 20.79
C PRO A 176 -19.70 -4.47 20.31
N LEU A 177 -19.71 -5.68 20.89
CA LEU A 177 -18.81 -6.78 20.57
C LEU A 177 -19.04 -7.35 19.17
N LEU A 178 -20.31 -7.42 18.75
CA LEU A 178 -20.77 -7.94 17.47
C LEU A 178 -20.92 -6.85 16.40
N LYS A 179 -20.61 -5.60 16.73
CA LYS A 179 -20.59 -4.50 15.76
C LYS A 179 -19.59 -4.82 14.65
N ASP A 180 -20.04 -4.60 13.41
CA ASP A 180 -19.29 -4.86 12.18
C ASP A 180 -18.88 -6.34 12.00
N CYS A 181 -19.53 -7.26 12.69
CA CYS A 181 -19.34 -8.70 12.50
C CYS A 181 -20.34 -9.26 11.47
N SER A 182 -19.94 -10.34 10.81
CA SER A 182 -20.81 -11.22 10.05
C SER A 182 -21.26 -12.39 10.91
N ALA A 183 -22.47 -12.89 10.66
CA ALA A 183 -23.04 -14.05 11.36
C ALA A 183 -22.20 -15.32 11.17
N ASP A 184 -21.59 -15.48 10.01
CA ASP A 184 -20.72 -16.60 9.68
C ASP A 184 -19.42 -16.15 9.00
N ASN A 185 -18.54 -17.12 8.77
CA ASN A 185 -17.29 -16.90 8.08
C ASN A 185 -17.35 -17.19 6.57
N ARG A 186 -18.53 -17.29 5.97
CA ARG A 186 -18.68 -17.60 4.55
C ARG A 186 -18.04 -16.51 3.69
N CYS A 187 -17.29 -16.93 2.67
CA CYS A 187 -16.78 -16.01 1.66
C CYS A 187 -17.86 -15.65 0.64
N GLY A 188 -18.08 -14.35 0.38
CA GLY A 188 -19.04 -13.89 -0.63
C GLY A 188 -18.63 -14.18 -2.09
N VAL A 189 -17.35 -14.52 -2.34
CA VAL A 189 -16.84 -14.78 -3.70
C VAL A 189 -16.80 -16.29 -3.98
N CYS A 190 -16.04 -17.05 -3.20
CA CYS A 190 -15.86 -18.50 -3.44
C CYS A 190 -16.80 -19.38 -2.62
N SER A 191 -17.67 -18.81 -1.77
CA SER A 191 -18.57 -19.53 -0.86
C SER A 191 -17.89 -20.46 0.16
N ALA A 192 -16.57 -20.43 0.31
CA ALA A 192 -15.88 -21.23 1.32
C ALA A 192 -16.32 -20.86 2.75
N THR A 193 -16.44 -21.88 3.62
CA THR A 193 -16.88 -21.80 5.03
C THR A 193 -15.98 -22.65 5.93
N GLY A 194 -16.15 -22.53 7.26
CA GLY A 194 -15.39 -23.32 8.23
C GLY A 194 -13.89 -23.02 8.15
N ASP A 195 -13.05 -24.05 8.15
CA ASP A 195 -11.59 -23.90 8.07
C ASP A 195 -11.10 -23.26 6.77
N ARG A 196 -11.94 -23.26 5.73
CA ARG A 196 -11.66 -22.65 4.44
C ARG A 196 -12.25 -21.24 4.28
N GLY A 197 -13.10 -20.85 5.23
CA GLY A 197 -13.78 -19.55 5.24
C GLY A 197 -12.88 -18.38 5.63
N ARG A 198 -13.53 -17.27 5.96
CA ARG A 198 -12.88 -16.03 6.41
C ARG A 198 -12.25 -16.20 7.80
N VAL A 199 -11.19 -15.45 8.02
CA VAL A 199 -10.53 -15.26 9.32
C VAL A 199 -10.24 -13.77 9.52
N ASN A 200 -10.31 -13.30 10.77
CA ASN A 200 -10.01 -11.91 11.10
C ASN A 200 -8.52 -11.61 10.96
N TYR A 201 -8.20 -10.39 10.55
CA TYR A 201 -6.84 -9.90 10.65
C TYR A 201 -6.47 -9.67 12.12
N GLU A 202 -5.26 -10.10 12.52
CA GLU A 202 -4.70 -9.78 13.83
C GLU A 202 -4.32 -8.29 13.92
N LYS A 203 -3.66 -7.79 12.87
CA LYS A 203 -3.37 -6.37 12.65
C LYS A 203 -4.00 -5.94 11.34
N SER A 204 -4.76 -4.84 11.37
CA SER A 204 -5.43 -4.33 10.18
C SER A 204 -4.42 -4.08 9.06
N PRO A 205 -4.66 -4.61 7.85
CA PRO A 205 -3.75 -4.40 6.74
C PRO A 205 -3.74 -2.93 6.33
N VAL A 206 -2.55 -2.43 6.04
CA VAL A 206 -2.32 -1.07 5.54
C VAL A 206 -1.93 -1.09 4.07
N THR A 207 -2.17 0.02 3.39
CA THR A 207 -1.67 0.30 2.05
C THR A 207 -0.89 1.60 2.07
N LEU A 208 0.13 1.72 1.23
CA LEU A 208 0.87 2.97 1.10
C LEU A 208 0.07 3.93 0.22
N SER A 209 -0.33 5.07 0.80
CA SER A 209 -0.85 6.21 0.06
C SER A 209 0.28 7.20 -0.16
N HIS A 210 0.47 7.70 -1.38
CA HIS A 210 1.50 8.68 -1.67
C HIS A 210 0.95 9.82 -2.53
N TRP A 211 1.60 10.99 -2.47
CA TRP A 211 1.14 12.18 -3.18
C TRP A 211 2.23 12.77 -4.05
N PRO A 212 2.31 12.39 -5.34
CA PRO A 212 3.35 12.88 -6.24
C PRO A 212 3.32 14.41 -6.38
N MET A 213 2.12 15.00 -6.33
CA MET A 213 1.91 16.44 -6.54
C MET A 213 2.07 17.29 -5.26
N ARG A 214 2.52 16.73 -4.14
CA ARG A 214 2.80 17.52 -2.92
C ARG A 214 4.28 17.89 -2.90
N PRO A 215 4.63 19.19 -2.88
CA PRO A 215 6.03 19.59 -2.87
C PRO A 215 6.73 19.21 -1.57
N ILE A 216 8.04 18.96 -1.66
CA ILE A 216 8.92 18.73 -0.51
C ILE A 216 10.00 19.79 -0.55
N ASP A 217 9.95 20.77 0.35
CA ASP A 217 10.92 21.87 0.46
C ASP A 217 11.03 22.73 -0.81
N GLN A 218 9.93 22.85 -1.56
CA GLN A 218 9.86 23.82 -2.63
C GLN A 218 9.95 25.22 -2.03
N ASP A 219 10.91 26.01 -2.54
CA ASP A 219 11.16 27.39 -2.14
C ASP A 219 11.36 27.54 -0.62
N ALA A 220 11.83 26.47 0.05
CA ALA A 220 12.01 26.46 1.50
C ALA A 220 13.21 27.33 1.91
N ASP A 221 12.99 28.16 2.93
CA ASP A 221 14.07 28.84 3.63
C ASP A 221 14.61 27.94 4.75
N PHE A 222 15.78 27.36 4.50
CA PHE A 222 16.47 26.48 5.44
C PHE A 222 17.21 27.23 6.55
N SER A 223 17.28 28.57 6.49
CA SER A 223 18.01 29.36 7.49
C SER A 223 17.34 29.33 8.86
N ASP A 224 16.00 29.24 8.90
CA ASP A 224 15.19 29.21 10.11
C ASP A 224 15.12 27.83 10.79
N MET A 225 15.51 26.75 10.09
CA MET A 225 15.50 25.41 10.68
C MET A 225 16.56 25.27 11.77
N SER A 226 16.26 24.54 12.83
CA SER A 226 17.27 24.14 13.82
C SER A 226 18.32 23.22 13.20
N MET A 227 19.47 23.06 13.88
CA MET A 227 20.51 22.15 13.39
C MET A 227 20.02 20.70 13.28
N ASP A 228 19.13 20.27 14.17
CA ASP A 228 18.63 18.90 14.20
C ASP A 228 17.56 18.65 13.13
N GLU A 229 16.71 19.64 12.83
CA GLU A 229 15.80 19.58 11.71
C GLU A 229 16.56 19.53 10.37
N LEU A 230 17.63 20.33 10.23
CA LEU A 230 18.48 20.28 9.05
C LEU A 230 19.14 18.91 8.87
N ARG A 231 19.73 18.37 9.95
CA ARG A 231 20.32 17.02 9.92
C ARG A 231 19.29 15.99 9.51
N SER A 232 18.12 15.99 10.14
CA SER A 232 17.03 15.07 9.82
C SER A 232 16.61 15.19 8.36
N ARG A 233 16.53 16.40 7.80
CA ARG A 233 16.20 16.59 6.39
C ARG A 233 17.30 16.09 5.45
N VAL A 234 18.56 16.38 5.77
CA VAL A 234 19.72 15.86 5.03
C VAL A 234 19.75 14.34 5.06
N ASP A 235 19.45 13.73 6.20
CA ASP A 235 19.41 12.27 6.33
C ASP A 235 18.30 11.66 5.46
N VAL A 236 17.14 12.30 5.34
CA VAL A 236 16.08 11.87 4.40
C VAL A 236 16.56 11.94 2.95
N VAL A 237 17.13 13.06 2.51
CA VAL A 237 17.55 13.24 1.11
C VAL A 237 18.76 12.37 0.78
N THR A 238 19.70 12.19 1.69
CA THR A 238 20.85 11.30 1.48
C THR A 238 20.47 9.82 1.46
N ALA A 239 19.48 9.40 2.27
CA ALA A 239 18.93 8.05 2.18
C ALA A 239 18.16 7.84 0.85
N PHE A 240 17.48 8.88 0.35
CA PHE A 240 16.86 8.86 -0.97
C PHE A 240 17.90 8.69 -2.08
N ASP A 241 19.01 9.42 -2.01
CA ASP A 241 20.11 9.31 -2.97
C ASP A 241 20.74 7.91 -2.94
N ALA A 242 20.92 7.33 -1.75
CA ALA A 242 21.47 5.99 -1.57
C ALA A 242 20.55 4.92 -2.16
N ALA A 243 19.24 5.02 -1.94
CA ALA A 243 18.27 4.13 -2.57
C ALA A 243 18.26 4.27 -4.10
N CYS A 244 18.40 5.48 -4.64
CA CYS A 244 18.55 5.69 -6.09
C CYS A 244 19.82 5.04 -6.65
N ASP A 245 20.93 5.09 -5.90
CA ASP A 245 22.17 4.41 -6.27
C ASP A 245 21.98 2.89 -6.29
N GLU A 246 21.32 2.32 -5.28
CA GLU A 246 21.04 0.89 -5.21
C GLU A 246 20.14 0.42 -6.36
N ILE A 247 19.08 1.17 -6.70
CA ILE A 247 18.24 0.88 -7.88
C ILE A 247 19.09 0.86 -9.16
N ARG A 248 20.02 1.82 -9.30
CA ARG A 248 20.92 1.89 -10.46
C ARG A 248 21.85 0.68 -10.51
N GLU A 249 22.46 0.27 -9.39
CA GLU A 249 23.33 -0.91 -9.34
C GLU A 249 22.54 -2.19 -9.65
N ASN A 250 21.35 -2.37 -9.06
CA ASN A 250 20.46 -3.49 -9.36
C ASN A 250 20.09 -3.54 -10.85
N PHE A 251 19.86 -2.38 -11.48
CA PHE A 251 19.63 -2.30 -12.92
C PHE A 251 20.88 -2.73 -13.70
N ILE A 252 22.07 -2.27 -13.34
CA ILE A 252 23.33 -2.66 -14.01
C ILE A 252 23.59 -4.17 -13.89
N GLU A 253 23.34 -4.76 -12.71
CA GLU A 253 23.42 -6.20 -12.49
C GLU A 253 22.41 -6.95 -13.36
N LEU A 254 21.15 -6.48 -13.40
CA LEU A 254 20.10 -7.04 -14.25
C LEU A 254 20.51 -7.10 -15.74
N LEU A 255 21.18 -6.06 -16.25
CA LEU A 255 21.65 -6.01 -17.65
C LEU A 255 22.72 -7.06 -17.95
N SER A 256 23.44 -7.53 -16.94
CA SER A 256 24.48 -8.56 -17.10
C SER A 256 23.89 -9.96 -17.05
N ASP A 257 22.84 -10.15 -16.25
CA ASP A 257 22.29 -11.48 -15.95
C ASP A 257 21.07 -11.85 -16.82
N PHE A 258 20.40 -10.85 -17.42
CA PHE A 258 19.14 -11.04 -18.13
C PHE A 258 19.13 -10.35 -19.49
N ALA A 259 18.45 -10.99 -20.44
CA ALA A 259 18.11 -10.41 -21.74
C ALA A 259 16.60 -10.49 -21.95
N PRO A 260 15.95 -9.43 -22.49
CA PRO A 260 14.55 -9.47 -22.84
C PRO A 260 14.32 -10.47 -23.97
N VAL A 261 13.29 -11.31 -23.83
CA VAL A 261 12.89 -12.26 -24.88
C VAL A 261 11.42 -12.05 -25.19
N GLU A 262 11.12 -11.72 -26.45
CA GLU A 262 9.75 -11.61 -26.91
C GLU A 262 9.10 -13.00 -26.95
N ARG A 263 7.91 -13.12 -26.36
CA ARG A 263 7.10 -14.36 -26.38
C ARG A 263 5.66 -14.04 -26.70
N THR A 264 5.12 -14.68 -27.73
CA THR A 264 3.68 -14.64 -28.02
C THR A 264 2.96 -15.71 -27.21
N ILE A 265 2.05 -15.31 -26.33
CA ILE A 265 1.23 -16.23 -25.52
C ILE A 265 -0.18 -16.29 -26.12
N MET A 266 -0.57 -17.46 -26.64
CA MET A 266 -1.93 -17.70 -27.13
C MET A 266 -2.84 -18.04 -25.94
N VAL A 267 -3.80 -17.16 -25.63
CA VAL A 267 -4.76 -17.39 -24.55
C VAL A 267 -6.05 -18.00 -25.12
N PRO A 268 -6.44 -19.23 -24.74
CA PRO A 268 -7.70 -19.81 -25.17
C PRO A 268 -8.86 -18.98 -24.62
N LYS A 269 -9.74 -18.50 -25.50
CA LYS A 269 -10.88 -17.65 -25.15
C LYS A 269 -12.18 -18.33 -25.55
N THR A 270 -13.03 -18.62 -24.57
CA THR A 270 -14.42 -19.01 -24.84
C THR A 270 -15.22 -17.77 -25.17
N VAL A 271 -15.91 -17.78 -26.31
CA VAL A 271 -16.78 -16.69 -26.75
C VAL A 271 -18.16 -17.24 -27.11
N THR A 272 -19.20 -16.50 -26.78
CA THR A 272 -20.55 -16.79 -27.26
C THR A 272 -20.77 -16.02 -28.55
N VAL A 273 -20.99 -16.73 -29.65
CA VAL A 273 -21.25 -16.13 -30.98
C VAL A 273 -22.71 -16.35 -31.38
N LEU A 274 -23.25 -15.41 -32.16
CA LEU A 274 -24.56 -15.55 -32.77
C LEU A 274 -24.40 -16.32 -34.09
N GLU A 275 -24.97 -17.52 -34.15
CA GLU A 275 -25.05 -18.30 -35.38
C GLU A 275 -26.47 -18.28 -35.95
N ARG A 276 -26.59 -18.37 -37.27
CA ARG A 276 -27.88 -18.52 -37.93
C ARG A 276 -28.50 -19.84 -37.49
N ARG A 277 -29.72 -19.80 -36.94
CA ARG A 277 -30.46 -21.01 -36.57
C ARG A 277 -30.60 -21.92 -37.80
N ALA A 278 -30.27 -23.20 -37.66
CA ALA A 278 -30.56 -24.19 -38.70
C ALA A 278 -32.06 -24.18 -39.00
N ALA A 279 -32.40 -24.19 -40.30
CA ALA A 279 -33.77 -24.24 -40.79
C ALA A 279 -34.39 -25.63 -40.55
#